data_AF-A0A7J3I7F5-F1
#
_entry.id   AF-A0A7J3I7F5-F1
#
_cell.length_a   1.000
_cell.length_b   1.000
_cell.length_c   1.000
_cell.angle_alpha   90.00
_cell.angle_beta   90.00
_cell.angle_gamma   90.00
#
_symmetry.space_group_name_H-M   'P 1'
#
loop_
_entity.id
_entity.type
_entity.pdbx_description
1 polymer ?
#
loop_
_entity_poly.entity_id
_entity_poly.type
_entity_poly.pdbx_seq_one_letter_code
_entity_poly.pdbx_strand_id
1 'polypeptide(L)'
;DIARYEKKRARIIGPMSWQLRFVRTGIPDVIVIDEQCIYTNLTEEARRIGAVIIATTDKAMRGLPDRTHADPDNVVEELVTGKIPGAVILNEEEAAEVAVKVALKIAPQRIKYKWGLLTRDQVIEYAKKCSMCRNCERNCPQNLSISSAIVRAAKGDLAGLTELYKRCFACRRCEYDCPRGIPVLSLILASARDIMGFEVYKCRAGRGPIQDTEIRAVGRDIVLGTIPGVVAFVGCANWPDGAQDVAVMAREFASRRYIVVASGCSAMALSMYKNEEGKTPYEEFSGVFEAGGIVNVGSCVANSHIAGAAIKIANIFAKLPLRANYAEIADYILNRVGAVGVAWGAMSQKAAAIASGFWRLGVPVIVGPHGIKYRRMLLGDRDAEESWYGYDAITGEKVYLGPAPEHLFYAAETLEEAMVMIPKLCIRPADTPQGRAIKLTNYISLYKQFYGVDKLPSDIHLYIRFDADIPIPYRDEVVRYLNEVGWREKPAVSNPTIMEDIIEKYRLRREGAKV
;
A
#
# COMPACT_ATOMS: atom_id res chain seq x y z
N ASP A 1 14.40 1.70 -6.45
CA ASP A 1 15.71 1.02 -6.34
C ASP A 1 16.89 1.95 -6.61
N ILE A 2 16.98 2.66 -7.74
CA ILE A 2 18.09 3.59 -8.03
C ILE A 2 18.34 4.60 -6.89
N ALA A 3 17.30 5.25 -6.37
CA ALA A 3 17.41 6.23 -5.28
C ALA A 3 17.97 5.66 -3.95
N ARG A 4 18.03 4.33 -3.79
CA ARG A 4 18.69 3.68 -2.64
C ARG A 4 20.21 3.87 -2.70
N TYR A 5 20.78 3.74 -3.89
CA TYR A 5 22.23 3.81 -4.14
C TYR A 5 22.65 5.24 -4.49
N GLU A 6 21.84 5.94 -5.28
CA GLU A 6 22.16 7.28 -5.81
C GLU A 6 21.40 8.40 -5.09
N LYS A 7 21.47 8.45 -3.75
CA LYS A 7 20.65 9.34 -2.90
C LYS A 7 20.76 10.84 -3.25
N LYS A 8 21.90 11.28 -3.78
CA LYS A 8 22.16 12.69 -4.13
C LYS A 8 21.84 13.01 -5.59
N ARG A 9 21.80 12.00 -6.46
CA ARG A 9 21.72 12.18 -7.93
C ARG A 9 20.37 11.75 -8.50
N ALA A 10 19.71 10.76 -7.87
CA ALA A 10 18.42 10.26 -8.30
C ALA A 10 17.28 10.85 -7.45
N ARG A 11 16.16 11.15 -8.10
CA ARG A 11 14.90 11.55 -7.46
C ARG A 11 13.80 10.55 -7.81
N ILE A 12 12.81 10.44 -6.93
CA ILE A 12 11.60 9.65 -7.17
C ILE A 12 10.55 10.61 -7.71
N ILE A 13 10.04 10.36 -8.92
CA ILE A 13 8.93 11.15 -9.47
C ILE A 13 7.66 10.87 -8.68
N GLY A 14 7.28 9.60 -8.54
CA GLY A 14 6.09 9.23 -7.80
C GLY A 14 5.60 7.82 -8.12
N PRO A 15 4.42 7.46 -7.61
CA PRO A 15 3.80 6.16 -7.85
C PRO A 15 3.32 6.02 -9.30
N MET A 16 2.81 4.83 -9.67
CA MET A 16 2.27 4.57 -11.02
C MET A 16 1.23 5.60 -11.49
N SER A 17 0.38 6.12 -10.60
CA SER A 17 -0.64 7.13 -10.91
C SER A 17 -0.05 8.47 -11.38
N TRP A 18 1.26 8.68 -11.21
CA TRP A 18 1.97 9.89 -11.62
C TRP A 18 2.67 9.76 -12.97
N GLN A 19 2.78 8.55 -13.55
CA GLN A 19 3.47 8.36 -14.83
C GLN A 19 2.90 9.29 -15.91
N LEU A 20 1.60 9.21 -16.16
CA LEU A 20 0.99 10.04 -17.19
C LEU A 20 0.89 11.52 -16.79
N ARG A 21 0.74 11.82 -15.49
CA ARG A 21 0.76 13.20 -14.98
C ARG A 21 2.07 13.88 -15.33
N PHE A 22 3.19 13.22 -15.01
CA PHE A 22 4.52 13.73 -15.23
C PHE A 22 4.84 13.83 -16.73
N VAL A 23 4.48 12.82 -17.53
CA VAL A 23 4.66 12.89 -18.99
C VAL A 23 3.90 14.09 -19.57
N ARG A 24 2.65 14.33 -19.18
CA ARG A 24 1.88 15.47 -19.70
C ARG A 24 2.36 16.85 -19.27
N THR A 25 3.26 16.95 -18.29
CA THR A 25 3.97 18.22 -18.03
C THR A 25 4.95 18.59 -19.14
N GLY A 26 5.33 17.64 -20.00
CA GLY A 26 6.35 17.80 -21.03
C GLY A 26 7.79 17.80 -20.49
N ILE A 27 7.99 17.70 -19.17
CA ILE A 27 9.31 17.68 -18.51
C ILE A 27 10.21 16.51 -18.96
N PRO A 28 9.78 15.24 -19.08
CA PRO A 28 10.72 14.17 -19.40
C PRO A 28 11.27 14.30 -20.81
N ASP A 29 12.59 14.24 -20.99
CA ASP A 29 13.28 14.21 -22.30
C ASP A 29 13.31 12.81 -22.89
N VAL A 30 13.84 11.88 -22.12
CA VAL A 30 13.89 10.46 -22.46
C VAL A 30 13.14 9.69 -21.39
N ILE A 31 12.33 8.74 -21.82
CA ILE A 31 11.58 7.82 -20.96
C ILE A 31 12.11 6.43 -21.25
N VAL A 32 12.90 5.90 -20.31
CA VAL A 32 13.38 4.52 -20.36
C VAL A 32 12.36 3.65 -19.64
N ILE A 33 11.88 2.61 -20.32
CA ILE A 33 10.89 1.67 -19.79
C ILE A 33 11.47 0.27 -19.71
N ASP A 34 11.19 -0.37 -18.57
CA ASP A 34 11.47 -1.76 -18.28
C ASP A 34 10.17 -2.58 -18.44
N GLU A 35 9.78 -3.34 -17.43
CA GLU A 35 8.59 -4.16 -17.39
C GLU A 35 7.66 -3.82 -16.22
N GLN A 36 6.38 -4.15 -16.41
CA GLN A 36 5.34 -4.12 -15.38
C GLN A 36 4.90 -2.71 -14.92
N CYS A 37 3.59 -2.54 -14.71
CA CYS A 37 3.02 -1.28 -14.22
C CYS A 37 3.31 -0.04 -15.10
N ILE A 38 3.63 -0.23 -16.38
CA ILE A 38 3.85 0.84 -17.36
C ILE A 38 2.59 1.05 -18.18
N TYR A 39 2.14 2.30 -18.29
CA TYR A 39 1.01 2.69 -19.13
C TYR A 39 1.18 2.24 -20.59
N THR A 40 0.13 1.66 -21.18
CA THR A 40 0.20 1.09 -22.55
C THR A 40 0.25 2.15 -23.65
N ASN A 41 -0.30 3.32 -23.38
CA ASN A 41 -0.34 4.48 -24.26
C ASN A 41 0.86 5.43 -24.09
N LEU A 42 1.90 5.03 -23.36
CA LEU A 42 3.01 5.93 -23.02
C LEU A 42 3.76 6.43 -24.26
N THR A 43 3.94 5.57 -25.28
CA THR A 43 4.59 5.94 -26.56
C THR A 43 3.87 7.07 -27.27
N GLU A 44 2.54 7.03 -27.30
CA GLU A 44 1.72 8.09 -27.90
C GLU A 44 1.88 9.41 -27.13
N GLU A 45 1.83 9.33 -25.80
CA GLU A 45 1.91 10.50 -24.91
C GLU A 45 3.31 11.14 -24.91
N ALA A 46 4.37 10.33 -24.99
CA ALA A 46 5.74 10.80 -25.15
C ALA A 46 5.93 11.53 -26.50
N ARG A 47 5.37 10.99 -27.59
CA ARG A 47 5.45 11.62 -28.92
C ARG A 47 4.79 13.00 -28.93
N ARG A 48 3.67 13.18 -28.23
CA ARG A 48 2.96 14.48 -28.14
C ARG A 48 3.80 15.58 -27.53
N ILE A 49 4.73 15.23 -26.64
CA ILE A 49 5.66 16.17 -26.01
C ILE A 49 7.04 16.16 -26.69
N GLY A 50 7.20 15.44 -27.81
CA GLY A 50 8.48 15.25 -28.49
C GLY A 50 9.53 14.52 -27.66
N ALA A 51 9.14 13.75 -26.64
CA ALA A 51 10.05 12.93 -25.85
C ALA A 51 10.33 11.59 -26.55
N VAL A 52 11.47 10.99 -26.22
CA VAL A 52 11.90 9.71 -26.77
C VAL A 52 11.60 8.58 -25.78
N ILE A 53 11.14 7.43 -26.28
CA ILE A 53 11.01 6.21 -25.48
C ILE A 53 12.09 5.20 -25.86
N ILE A 54 12.73 4.61 -24.86
CA ILE A 54 13.63 3.46 -25.00
C ILE A 54 13.06 2.30 -24.20
N ALA A 55 12.76 1.19 -24.86
CA ALA A 55 12.32 -0.04 -24.20
C ALA A 55 13.50 -0.99 -24.01
N THR A 56 13.74 -1.45 -22.78
CA THR A 56 14.93 -2.24 -22.43
C THR A 56 14.61 -3.71 -22.12
N THR A 57 13.40 -4.16 -22.43
CA THR A 57 12.97 -5.55 -22.21
C THR A 57 12.04 -6.02 -23.32
N ASP A 58 12.18 -7.30 -23.64
CA ASP A 58 11.32 -8.08 -24.51
C ASP A 58 9.85 -8.15 -24.06
N LYS A 59 9.55 -7.93 -22.77
CA LYS A 59 8.18 -8.00 -22.24
C LYS A 59 7.34 -6.75 -22.51
N ALA A 60 7.97 -5.63 -22.89
CA ALA A 60 7.29 -4.34 -23.06
C ALA A 60 7.87 -3.48 -24.20
N MET A 61 8.05 -4.07 -25.38
CA MET A 61 8.67 -3.42 -26.55
C MET A 61 7.86 -2.28 -27.20
N ARG A 62 6.55 -2.19 -26.91
CA ARG A 62 5.64 -1.14 -27.43
C ARG A 62 5.60 -0.99 -28.95
N GLY A 63 5.98 -2.02 -29.70
CA GLY A 63 6.04 -1.97 -31.17
C GLY A 63 7.10 -1.00 -31.70
N LEU A 64 8.09 -0.64 -30.87
CA LEU A 64 9.22 0.18 -31.29
C LEU A 64 10.19 -0.63 -32.17
N PRO A 65 10.91 0.02 -33.09
CA PRO A 65 11.93 -0.66 -33.89
C PRO A 65 13.05 -1.20 -33.01
N ASP A 66 13.48 -2.43 -33.26
CA ASP A 66 14.62 -3.02 -32.58
C ASP A 66 15.93 -2.44 -33.11
N ARG A 67 16.77 -2.00 -32.17
CA ARG A 67 18.08 -1.39 -32.37
C ARG A 67 19.14 -2.01 -31.45
N THR A 68 18.85 -3.15 -30.85
CA THR A 68 19.74 -3.85 -29.90
C THR A 68 21.12 -4.18 -30.47
N HIS A 69 21.26 -4.30 -31.79
CA HIS A 69 22.54 -4.60 -32.45
C HIS A 69 23.02 -3.48 -33.38
N ALA A 70 22.36 -2.32 -33.34
CA ALA A 70 22.76 -1.16 -34.12
C ALA A 70 23.82 -0.36 -33.38
N ASP A 71 24.69 0.31 -34.12
CA ASP A 71 25.67 1.24 -33.53
C ASP A 71 24.97 2.33 -32.70
N PRO A 72 25.36 2.56 -31.43
CA PRO A 72 24.69 3.51 -30.54
C PRO A 72 24.62 4.94 -31.08
N ASP A 73 25.66 5.43 -31.77
CA ASP A 73 25.68 6.79 -32.29
C ASP A 73 24.71 6.97 -33.45
N ASN A 74 24.59 5.97 -34.33
CA ASN A 74 23.55 5.93 -35.36
C ASN A 74 22.15 5.96 -34.74
N VAL A 75 21.90 5.15 -33.69
CA VAL A 75 20.61 5.13 -33.00
C VAL A 75 20.28 6.48 -32.37
N VAL A 76 21.27 7.14 -31.74
CA VAL A 76 21.13 8.50 -31.19
C VAL A 76 20.71 9.48 -32.29
N GLU A 77 21.32 9.43 -33.47
CA GLU A 77 20.95 10.29 -34.59
C GLU A 77 19.51 10.04 -35.07
N GLU A 78 19.10 8.77 -35.24
CA GLU A 78 17.73 8.43 -35.64
C GLU A 78 16.68 8.95 -34.64
N LEU A 79 16.99 8.90 -33.34
CA LEU A 79 16.10 9.37 -32.27
C LEU A 79 16.06 10.90 -32.20
N VAL A 80 17.21 11.57 -32.27
CA VAL A 80 17.30 13.04 -32.18
C VAL A 80 16.65 13.72 -33.38
N THR A 81 16.80 13.15 -34.58
CA THR A 81 16.16 13.65 -35.81
C THR A 81 14.67 13.33 -35.89
N GLY A 82 14.17 12.45 -35.01
CA GLY A 82 12.78 12.00 -35.01
C GLY A 82 12.45 11.02 -36.15
N LYS A 83 13.46 10.43 -36.80
CA LYS A 83 13.29 9.38 -37.82
C LYS A 83 12.55 8.17 -37.25
N ILE A 84 12.83 7.83 -35.99
CA ILE A 84 12.09 6.84 -35.22
C ILE A 84 11.53 7.47 -33.93
N PRO A 85 10.34 7.07 -33.46
CA PRO A 85 9.71 7.66 -32.26
C PRO A 85 10.30 7.14 -30.94
N GLY A 86 11.19 6.15 -31.01
CA GLY A 86 11.75 5.40 -29.91
C GLY A 86 12.44 4.14 -30.44
N ALA A 87 13.08 3.38 -29.56
CA ALA A 87 13.79 2.15 -29.92
C ALA A 87 13.66 1.08 -28.85
N VAL A 88 13.75 -0.19 -29.26
CA VAL A 88 14.07 -1.30 -28.35
C VAL A 88 15.58 -1.48 -28.33
N ILE A 89 16.17 -1.51 -27.14
CA ILE A 89 17.60 -1.75 -26.93
C ILE A 89 17.72 -2.67 -25.71
N LEU A 90 17.92 -3.97 -25.94
CA LEU A 90 17.97 -4.97 -24.86
C LEU A 90 19.32 -5.04 -24.15
N ASN A 91 20.38 -4.51 -24.75
CA ASN A 91 21.67 -4.34 -24.09
C ASN A 91 21.60 -3.15 -23.12
N GLU A 92 21.76 -3.40 -21.83
CA GLU A 92 21.60 -2.39 -20.77
C GLU A 92 22.63 -1.26 -20.85
N GLU A 93 23.87 -1.56 -21.21
CA GLU A 93 24.96 -0.57 -21.30
C GLU A 93 24.73 0.37 -22.48
N GLU A 94 24.42 -0.20 -23.66
CA GLU A 94 24.10 0.57 -24.86
C GLU A 94 22.82 1.38 -24.68
N ALA A 95 21.79 0.81 -24.04
CA ALA A 95 20.55 1.52 -23.74
C ALA A 95 20.81 2.74 -22.84
N ALA A 96 21.68 2.59 -21.83
CA ALA A 96 22.07 3.69 -20.96
C ALA A 96 22.85 4.78 -21.71
N GLU A 97 23.82 4.39 -22.54
CA GLU A 97 24.59 5.30 -23.38
C GLU A 97 23.69 6.11 -24.32
N VAL A 98 22.83 5.42 -25.07
CA VAL A 98 21.87 6.04 -26.00
C VAL A 98 20.93 6.96 -25.23
N ALA A 99 20.36 6.53 -24.09
CA ALA A 99 19.45 7.33 -23.30
C ALA A 99 20.07 8.67 -22.86
N VAL A 100 21.32 8.64 -22.35
CA VAL A 100 22.01 9.84 -21.88
C VAL A 100 22.39 10.76 -23.05
N LYS A 101 22.99 10.20 -24.12
CA LYS A 101 23.37 10.99 -25.31
C LYS A 101 22.15 11.66 -25.96
N VAL A 102 21.03 10.93 -26.10
CA VAL A 102 19.77 11.48 -26.63
C VAL A 102 19.26 12.59 -25.72
N ALA A 103 19.17 12.35 -24.40
CA ALA A 103 18.65 13.34 -23.45
C ALA A 103 19.39 14.69 -23.54
N LEU A 104 20.72 14.67 -23.60
CA LEU A 104 21.55 15.88 -23.72
C LEU A 104 21.30 16.64 -25.04
N LYS A 105 21.11 15.92 -26.15
CA LYS A 105 20.89 16.52 -27.48
C LYS A 105 19.48 17.07 -27.67
N ILE A 106 18.45 16.40 -27.15
CA ILE A 106 17.04 16.82 -27.35
C ILE A 106 16.57 17.85 -26.33
N ALA A 107 17.16 17.92 -25.13
CA ALA A 107 16.71 18.81 -24.07
C ALA A 107 16.58 20.29 -24.51
N PRO A 108 17.56 20.89 -25.22
CA PRO A 108 17.44 22.27 -25.72
C PRO A 108 16.30 22.44 -26.73
N GLN A 109 16.08 21.46 -27.59
CA GLN A 109 15.04 21.49 -28.63
C GLN A 109 13.62 21.38 -28.03
N ARG A 110 13.54 20.80 -26.83
CA ARG A 110 12.28 20.51 -26.14
C ARG A 110 11.89 21.54 -25.08
N ILE A 111 12.62 22.65 -24.94
CA ILE A 111 12.31 23.71 -23.96
C ILE A 111 10.86 24.18 -24.08
N LYS A 112 10.33 24.31 -25.31
CA LYS A 112 8.94 24.72 -25.57
C LYS A 112 7.86 23.80 -24.98
N TYR A 113 8.18 22.53 -24.69
CA TYR A 113 7.25 21.57 -24.12
C TYR A 113 7.26 21.57 -22.59
N LYS A 114 8.32 22.07 -21.96
CA LYS A 114 8.47 22.03 -20.50
C LYS A 114 7.39 22.89 -19.85
N TRP A 115 6.55 22.26 -19.03
CA TRP A 115 5.34 22.89 -18.47
C TRP A 115 4.39 23.46 -19.53
N GLY A 116 4.35 22.84 -20.72
CA GLY A 116 3.46 23.17 -21.84
C GLY A 116 2.00 22.77 -21.61
N LEU A 117 1.49 22.98 -20.40
CA LEU A 117 0.08 22.77 -20.04
C LEU A 117 -0.79 23.87 -20.65
N LEU A 118 -2.10 23.61 -20.75
CA LEU A 118 -3.07 24.58 -21.25
C LEU A 118 -3.07 25.85 -20.38
N THR A 119 -3.26 27.00 -21.02
CA THR A 119 -3.53 28.26 -20.31
C THR A 119 -4.94 28.27 -19.73
N ARG A 120 -5.19 29.18 -18.78
CA ARG A 120 -6.53 29.38 -18.19
C ARG A 120 -7.60 29.59 -19.25
N ASP A 121 -7.34 30.44 -20.24
CA ASP A 121 -8.29 30.73 -21.32
C ASP A 121 -8.54 29.50 -22.19
N GLN A 122 -7.50 28.74 -22.51
CA GLN A 122 -7.65 27.47 -23.25
C GLN A 122 -8.50 26.46 -22.47
N VAL A 123 -8.30 26.35 -21.15
CA VAL A 123 -9.14 25.50 -20.28
C VAL A 123 -10.61 25.91 -20.37
N ILE A 124 -10.91 27.21 -20.27
CA ILE A 124 -12.27 27.75 -20.36
C ILE A 124 -12.88 27.45 -21.74
N GLU A 125 -12.15 27.66 -22.83
CA GLU A 125 -12.62 27.40 -24.19
C GLU A 125 -12.90 25.92 -24.47
N TYR A 126 -12.07 25.01 -23.97
CA TYR A 126 -12.39 23.58 -24.01
C TYR A 126 -13.61 23.24 -23.16
N ALA A 127 -13.73 23.86 -21.99
CA ALA A 127 -14.82 23.59 -21.07
C ALA A 127 -16.19 24.02 -21.63
N LYS A 128 -16.26 25.14 -22.36
CA LYS A 128 -17.47 25.60 -23.07
C LYS A 128 -18.01 24.60 -24.08
N LYS A 129 -17.19 23.67 -24.58
CA LYS A 129 -17.62 22.63 -25.54
C LYS A 129 -18.40 21.49 -24.89
N CYS A 130 -18.41 21.40 -23.55
CA CYS A 130 -19.03 20.32 -22.80
C CYS A 130 -20.54 20.27 -23.01
N SER A 131 -21.06 19.07 -23.32
CA SER A 131 -22.49 18.82 -23.50
C SER A 131 -23.17 18.21 -22.27
N MET A 132 -22.46 18.06 -21.14
CA MET A 132 -22.98 17.42 -19.93
C MET A 132 -23.52 15.99 -20.12
N CYS A 133 -22.99 15.25 -21.10
CA CYS A 133 -23.40 13.85 -21.35
C CYS A 133 -22.97 12.86 -20.26
N ARG A 134 -22.05 13.24 -19.36
CA ARG A 134 -21.52 12.43 -18.25
C ARG A 134 -20.80 11.13 -18.65
N ASN A 135 -20.48 10.93 -19.93
CA ASN A 135 -19.68 9.77 -20.38
C ASN A 135 -18.32 9.70 -19.68
N CYS A 136 -17.69 10.85 -19.43
CA CYS A 136 -16.42 10.94 -18.71
C CYS A 136 -16.51 10.38 -17.28
N GLU A 137 -17.62 10.60 -16.59
CA GLU A 137 -17.86 10.12 -15.22
C GLU A 137 -18.12 8.62 -15.22
N ARG A 138 -19.01 8.15 -16.12
CA ARG A 138 -19.32 6.72 -16.30
C ARG A 138 -18.07 5.88 -16.60
N ASN A 139 -17.12 6.45 -17.33
CA ASN A 139 -15.85 5.80 -17.63
C ASN A 139 -14.76 6.00 -16.58
N CYS A 140 -14.96 6.91 -15.63
CA CYS A 140 -14.00 7.16 -14.59
C CYS A 140 -13.99 5.98 -13.60
N PRO A 141 -12.85 5.31 -13.37
CA PRO A 141 -12.79 4.20 -12.42
C PRO A 141 -13.09 4.63 -10.97
N GLN A 142 -12.93 5.93 -10.68
CA GLN A 142 -13.17 6.57 -9.39
C GLN A 142 -14.53 7.31 -9.35
N ASN A 143 -15.34 7.23 -10.42
CA ASN A 143 -16.62 7.92 -10.54
C ASN A 143 -16.57 9.43 -10.19
N LEU A 144 -15.51 10.11 -10.63
CA LEU A 144 -15.31 11.53 -10.32
C LEU A 144 -16.37 12.41 -11.00
N SER A 145 -16.79 13.47 -10.29
CA SER A 145 -17.73 14.51 -10.77
C SER A 145 -17.09 15.43 -11.82
N ILE A 146 -16.68 14.86 -12.95
CA ILE A 146 -15.94 15.55 -14.02
C ILE A 146 -16.82 16.58 -14.72
N SER A 147 -18.07 16.23 -15.02
CA SER A 147 -18.94 17.07 -15.84
C SER A 147 -19.29 18.38 -15.13
N SER A 148 -19.59 18.33 -13.83
CA SER A 148 -19.86 19.50 -13.00
C SER A 148 -18.63 20.40 -12.87
N ALA A 149 -17.44 19.82 -12.71
CA ALA A 149 -16.18 20.55 -12.67
C ALA A 149 -15.91 21.30 -13.98
N ILE A 150 -16.18 20.66 -15.13
CA ILE A 150 -16.04 21.29 -16.45
C ILE A 150 -17.05 22.43 -16.64
N VAL A 151 -18.31 22.29 -16.20
CA VAL A 151 -19.30 23.38 -16.31
C VAL A 151 -18.92 24.60 -15.47
N ARG A 152 -18.36 24.39 -14.27
CA ARG A 152 -17.81 25.48 -13.46
C ARG A 152 -16.65 26.16 -14.19
N ALA A 153 -15.75 25.37 -14.78
CA ALA A 153 -14.62 25.88 -15.55
C ALA A 153 -15.05 26.69 -16.76
N ALA A 154 -16.15 26.33 -17.44
CA ALA A 154 -16.70 27.11 -18.56
C ALA A 154 -17.13 28.53 -18.15
N LYS A 155 -17.44 28.75 -16.87
CA LYS A 155 -17.77 30.05 -16.28
C LYS A 155 -16.57 30.76 -15.65
N GLY A 156 -15.36 30.21 -15.82
CA GLY A 156 -14.12 30.77 -15.27
C GLY A 156 -13.73 30.25 -13.88
N ASP A 157 -14.50 29.33 -13.28
CA ASP A 157 -14.15 28.73 -11.98
C ASP A 157 -13.45 27.37 -12.18
N LEU A 158 -12.12 27.34 -12.03
CA LEU A 158 -11.30 26.14 -12.23
C LEU A 158 -11.16 25.30 -10.95
N ALA A 159 -11.65 25.76 -9.79
CA ALA A 159 -11.42 25.10 -8.51
C ALA A 159 -11.92 23.65 -8.50
N GLY A 160 -13.06 23.39 -9.16
CA GLY A 160 -13.58 22.02 -9.31
C GLY A 160 -12.62 21.10 -10.06
N LEU A 161 -11.96 21.57 -11.12
CA LEU A 161 -10.96 20.77 -11.85
C LEU A 161 -9.70 20.53 -11.01
N THR A 162 -9.27 21.54 -10.26
CA THR A 162 -8.15 21.45 -9.32
C THR A 162 -8.42 20.41 -8.23
N GLU A 163 -9.64 20.35 -7.69
CA GLU A 163 -10.02 19.37 -6.67
C GLU A 163 -9.93 17.92 -7.19
N LEU A 164 -10.34 17.69 -8.44
CA LEU A 164 -10.25 16.36 -9.06
C LEU A 164 -8.82 15.84 -9.17
N TYR A 165 -7.81 16.71 -9.23
CA TYR A 165 -6.40 16.33 -9.33
C TYR A 165 -5.97 15.35 -8.23
N LYS A 166 -6.43 15.56 -7.00
CA LYS A 166 -6.05 14.75 -5.83
C LYS A 166 -6.49 13.29 -5.99
N ARG A 167 -7.69 13.08 -6.54
CA ARG A 167 -8.35 11.76 -6.66
C ARG A 167 -8.16 11.11 -8.04
N CYS A 168 -7.79 11.89 -9.06
CA CYS A 168 -7.66 11.40 -10.43
C CYS A 168 -6.49 10.41 -10.58
N PHE A 169 -6.76 9.14 -10.91
CA PHE A 169 -5.70 8.16 -11.21
C PHE A 169 -4.89 8.46 -12.51
N ALA A 170 -5.25 9.51 -13.25
CA ALA A 170 -4.64 9.90 -14.53
C ALA A 170 -4.70 8.78 -15.60
N CYS A 171 -5.81 8.03 -15.64
CA CYS A 171 -5.97 6.89 -16.58
C CYS A 171 -6.36 7.27 -18.01
N ARG A 172 -6.71 8.53 -18.28
CA ARG A 172 -7.20 9.02 -19.59
C ARG A 172 -8.52 8.40 -20.10
N ARG A 173 -9.14 7.46 -19.39
CA ARG A 173 -10.42 6.82 -19.82
C ARG A 173 -11.53 7.83 -20.12
N CYS A 174 -11.57 8.94 -19.38
CA CYS A 174 -12.53 10.01 -19.59
C CYS A 174 -12.36 10.78 -20.92
N GLU A 175 -11.19 10.69 -21.57
CA GLU A 175 -10.92 11.37 -22.85
C GLU A 175 -11.33 10.52 -24.06
N TYR A 176 -11.22 9.18 -23.97
CA TYR A 176 -11.47 8.29 -25.11
C TYR A 176 -12.90 8.40 -25.66
N ASP A 177 -13.89 8.47 -24.77
CA ASP A 177 -15.31 8.45 -25.15
C ASP A 177 -15.97 9.83 -25.03
N CYS A 178 -15.17 10.91 -24.99
CA CYS A 178 -15.72 12.26 -24.98
C CYS A 178 -16.21 12.63 -26.40
N PRO A 179 -17.52 12.78 -26.64
CA PRO A 179 -18.04 13.09 -27.99
C PRO A 179 -17.66 14.49 -28.48
N ARG A 180 -17.09 15.32 -27.59
CA ARG A 180 -16.66 16.70 -27.86
C ARG A 180 -15.13 16.83 -27.93
N GLY A 181 -14.39 15.72 -27.82
CA GLY A 181 -12.93 15.71 -27.88
C GLY A 181 -12.27 16.55 -26.78
N ILE A 182 -12.89 16.65 -25.60
CA ILE A 182 -12.35 17.45 -24.50
C ILE A 182 -11.19 16.67 -23.84
N PRO A 183 -9.97 17.24 -23.75
CA PRO A 183 -8.83 16.57 -23.14
C PRO A 183 -8.89 16.70 -21.60
N VAL A 184 -9.87 16.02 -21.00
CA VAL A 184 -10.24 16.12 -19.58
C VAL A 184 -9.04 16.06 -18.63
N LEU A 185 -8.10 15.13 -18.83
CA LEU A 185 -6.93 15.02 -17.97
C LEU A 185 -6.01 16.24 -18.14
N SER A 186 -5.85 16.76 -19.36
CA SER A 186 -5.07 17.99 -19.57
C SER A 186 -5.71 19.22 -18.91
N LEU A 187 -7.05 19.30 -18.88
CA LEU A 187 -7.78 20.36 -18.16
C LEU A 187 -7.51 20.28 -16.64
N ILE A 188 -7.56 19.08 -16.07
CA ILE A 188 -7.27 18.84 -14.64
C ILE A 188 -5.82 19.23 -14.33
N LEU A 189 -4.85 18.76 -15.11
CA LEU A 189 -3.43 19.05 -14.88
C LEU A 189 -3.10 20.53 -15.04
N ALA A 190 -3.67 21.20 -16.05
CA ALA A 190 -3.50 22.64 -16.23
C ALA A 190 -4.04 23.44 -15.03
N SER A 191 -5.19 23.03 -14.49
CA SER A 191 -5.80 23.65 -13.31
C SER A 191 -5.06 23.38 -12.00
N ALA A 192 -4.15 22.39 -11.99
CA ALA A 192 -3.37 21.99 -10.83
C ALA A 192 -1.85 22.25 -11.01
N ARG A 193 -1.47 23.13 -11.95
CA ARG A 193 -0.06 23.44 -12.26
C ARG A 193 0.75 23.83 -11.03
N ASP A 194 0.23 24.76 -10.23
CA ASP A 194 0.92 25.27 -9.06
C ASP A 194 1.08 24.17 -8.00
N ILE A 195 0.01 23.37 -7.77
CA ILE A 195 0.06 22.22 -6.87
C ILE A 195 1.20 21.28 -7.28
N MET A 196 1.25 20.87 -8.56
CA MET A 196 2.32 20.00 -9.08
C MET A 196 3.71 20.61 -8.90
N GLY A 197 3.85 21.94 -9.02
CA GLY A 197 5.12 22.63 -8.80
C GLY A 197 5.61 22.58 -7.35
N PHE A 198 4.68 22.51 -6.38
CA PHE A 198 4.97 22.48 -4.94
C PHE A 198 5.00 21.06 -4.34
N GLU A 199 4.72 20.02 -5.14
CA GLU A 199 4.72 18.61 -4.74
C GLU A 199 6.15 18.05 -4.55
N VAL A 200 6.86 18.60 -3.57
CA VAL A 200 8.21 18.19 -3.18
C VAL A 200 8.20 17.58 -1.78
N TYR A 201 8.67 16.33 -1.70
CA TYR A 201 8.56 15.49 -0.50
C TYR A 201 9.87 14.79 -0.17
N LYS A 202 10.07 14.46 1.12
CA LYS A 202 11.17 13.59 1.56
C LYS A 202 10.66 12.17 1.75
N CYS A 203 11.11 11.26 0.88
CA CYS A 203 10.87 9.83 1.03
C CYS A 203 12.14 9.17 1.56
N ARG A 204 12.03 8.43 2.68
CA ARG A 204 13.16 7.63 3.18
C ARG A 204 13.47 6.54 2.17
N ALA A 205 14.75 6.36 1.83
CA ALA A 205 15.14 5.30 0.90
C ALA A 205 14.81 3.91 1.45
N GLY A 206 14.46 2.98 0.56
CA GLY A 206 14.24 1.58 0.90
C GLY A 206 15.49 0.95 1.50
N ARG A 207 15.43 0.55 2.77
CA ARG A 207 16.63 0.07 3.49
C ARG A 207 16.90 -1.43 3.33
N GLY A 208 15.91 -2.21 2.88
CA GLY A 208 16.01 -3.65 2.72
C GLY A 208 15.52 -4.42 3.96
N PRO A 209 16.15 -5.55 4.32
CA PRO A 209 15.65 -6.44 5.35
C PRO A 209 15.70 -5.82 6.75
N ILE A 210 14.73 -6.20 7.58
CA ILE A 210 14.77 -5.97 9.03
C ILE A 210 15.90 -6.81 9.60
N GLN A 211 16.76 -6.27 10.47
CA GLN A 211 17.92 -6.98 11.00
C GLN A 211 17.56 -7.92 12.16
N ASP A 212 18.37 -8.93 12.42
CA ASP A 212 18.14 -9.86 13.54
C ASP A 212 18.25 -9.19 14.90
N THR A 213 19.10 -8.16 15.01
CA THR A 213 19.20 -7.30 16.20
C THR A 213 17.88 -6.58 16.47
N GLU A 214 17.24 -6.05 15.44
CA GLU A 214 15.92 -5.43 15.54
C GLU A 214 14.85 -6.46 15.93
N ILE A 215 14.85 -7.66 15.31
CA ILE A 215 13.91 -8.73 15.68
C ILE A 215 14.09 -9.17 17.13
N ARG A 216 15.33 -9.28 17.64
CA ARG A 216 15.59 -9.60 19.05
C ARG A 216 15.07 -8.52 20.00
N ALA A 217 15.14 -7.25 19.58
CA ALA A 217 14.69 -6.12 20.39
C ALA A 217 13.16 -6.09 20.56
N VAL A 218 12.39 -6.45 19.54
CA VAL A 218 10.92 -6.30 19.56
C VAL A 218 10.13 -7.61 19.54
N GLY A 219 10.76 -8.73 19.20
CA GLY A 219 10.06 -10.00 18.93
C GLY A 219 9.23 -10.50 20.11
N ARG A 220 9.76 -10.38 21.33
CA ARG A 220 9.03 -10.74 22.55
C ARG A 220 7.77 -9.90 22.70
N ASP A 221 7.90 -8.58 22.61
CA ASP A 221 6.81 -7.65 22.92
C ASP A 221 5.70 -7.71 21.85
N ILE A 222 6.04 -8.04 20.59
CA ILE A 222 5.06 -8.35 19.54
C ILE A 222 4.26 -9.62 19.88
N VAL A 223 4.94 -10.69 20.33
CA VAL A 223 4.31 -11.97 20.66
C VAL A 223 3.44 -11.87 21.92
N LEU A 224 3.87 -11.09 22.92
CA LEU A 224 3.09 -10.86 24.14
C LEU A 224 1.93 -9.87 23.91
N GLY A 225 1.98 -9.10 22.83
CA GLY A 225 0.99 -8.08 22.45
C GLY A 225 1.21 -6.70 23.09
N THR A 226 2.31 -6.50 23.82
CA THR A 226 2.66 -5.20 24.43
C THR A 226 3.17 -4.19 23.40
N ILE A 227 3.74 -4.67 22.29
CA ILE A 227 3.73 -3.94 21.01
C ILE A 227 2.44 -4.38 20.28
N PRO A 228 1.50 -3.45 20.00
CA PRO A 228 0.17 -3.81 19.50
C PRO A 228 0.18 -4.60 18.18
N GLY A 229 1.19 -4.39 17.34
CA GLY A 229 1.41 -5.20 16.16
C GLY A 229 2.28 -4.51 15.11
N VAL A 230 2.46 -5.20 13.99
CA VAL A 230 3.15 -4.70 12.80
C VAL A 230 2.13 -4.37 11.70
N VAL A 231 2.13 -3.13 11.21
CA VAL A 231 1.21 -2.67 10.16
C VAL A 231 1.99 -2.40 8.88
N ALA A 232 1.66 -3.12 7.81
CA ALA A 232 2.40 -3.04 6.55
C ALA A 232 1.61 -2.30 5.46
N PHE A 233 1.98 -1.05 5.15
CA PHE A 233 1.40 -0.27 4.05
C PHE A 233 2.10 -0.57 2.72
N VAL A 234 1.44 -1.35 1.88
CA VAL A 234 2.02 -1.92 0.65
C VAL A 234 1.08 -1.70 -0.54
N GLY A 235 1.46 -2.17 -1.72
CA GLY A 235 0.56 -2.23 -2.87
C GLY A 235 0.65 -1.04 -3.83
N CYS A 236 -0.44 -0.86 -4.58
CA CYS A 236 -0.51 0.01 -5.75
C CYS A 236 -1.13 1.37 -5.42
N ALA A 237 -1.28 2.23 -6.43
CA ALA A 237 -1.71 3.62 -6.28
C ALA A 237 -3.16 3.91 -6.71
N ASN A 238 -4.02 2.90 -6.68
CA ASN A 238 -5.45 3.03 -7.03
C ASN A 238 -6.29 3.39 -5.79
N TRP A 239 -5.91 4.47 -5.11
CA TRP A 239 -6.53 4.91 -3.87
C TRP A 239 -7.87 5.60 -4.11
N PRO A 240 -8.91 5.36 -3.28
CA PRO A 240 -10.24 5.98 -3.45
C PRO A 240 -10.19 7.50 -3.35
N ASP A 241 -9.57 8.03 -2.30
CA ASP A 241 -9.49 9.47 -2.02
C ASP A 241 -8.06 10.02 -2.05
N GLY A 242 -7.19 9.35 -2.80
CA GLY A 242 -5.82 9.77 -3.07
C GLY A 242 -4.79 9.23 -2.07
N ALA A 243 -3.56 9.75 -2.16
CA ALA A 243 -2.42 9.19 -1.43
C ALA A 243 -2.42 9.48 0.08
N GLN A 244 -3.18 10.50 0.53
CA GLN A 244 -3.11 11.01 1.90
C GLN A 244 -3.61 10.00 2.93
N ASP A 245 -4.64 9.23 2.61
CA ASP A 245 -5.18 8.16 3.47
C ASP A 245 -4.08 7.24 3.99
N VAL A 246 -3.18 6.81 3.11
CA VAL A 246 -2.09 5.89 3.48
C VAL A 246 -1.16 6.52 4.50
N ALA A 247 -0.86 7.81 4.36
CA ALA A 247 -0.02 8.54 5.30
C ALA A 247 -0.75 8.79 6.63
N VAL A 248 -2.04 9.16 6.60
CA VAL A 248 -2.86 9.36 7.80
C VAL A 248 -2.92 8.08 8.62
N MET A 249 -3.24 6.95 7.99
CA MET A 249 -3.24 5.64 8.67
C MET A 249 -1.86 5.33 9.26
N ALA A 250 -0.79 5.48 8.47
CA ALA A 250 0.56 5.17 8.93
C ALA A 250 0.99 6.00 10.15
N ARG A 251 0.69 7.31 10.15
CA ARG A 251 0.99 8.20 11.28
C ARG A 251 0.21 7.81 12.52
N GLU A 252 -1.09 7.54 12.38
CA GLU A 252 -1.95 7.17 13.51
C GLU A 252 -1.45 5.89 14.20
N PHE A 253 -1.09 4.87 13.41
CA PHE A 253 -0.57 3.61 13.98
C PHE A 253 0.84 3.75 14.55
N ALA A 254 1.70 4.57 13.96
CA ALA A 254 3.01 4.88 14.56
C ALA A 254 2.84 5.61 15.90
N SER A 255 1.97 6.62 16.00
CA SER A 255 1.65 7.32 17.26
C SER A 255 1.07 6.39 18.33
N ARG A 256 0.34 5.35 17.91
CA ARG A 256 -0.20 4.29 18.78
C ARG A 256 0.80 3.18 19.10
N ARG A 257 2.09 3.40 18.84
CA ARG A 257 3.20 2.48 19.11
C ARG A 257 3.18 1.17 18.32
N TYR A 258 2.44 1.09 17.22
CA TYR A 258 2.62 0.00 16.26
C TYR A 258 3.95 0.16 15.53
N ILE A 259 4.49 -0.95 15.02
CA ILE A 259 5.63 -0.89 14.09
C ILE A 259 5.08 -0.79 12.68
N VAL A 260 5.37 0.31 11.99
CA VAL A 260 4.87 0.55 10.64
C VAL A 260 5.96 0.24 9.63
N VAL A 261 5.62 -0.56 8.62
CA VAL A 261 6.50 -0.86 7.49
C VAL A 261 5.80 -0.50 6.17
N ALA A 262 6.55 -0.09 5.17
CA ALA A 262 6.00 0.30 3.88
C ALA A 262 6.88 -0.13 2.70
N SER A 263 6.24 -0.40 1.56
CA SER A 263 6.91 -0.73 0.31
C SER A 263 6.19 -0.16 -0.92
N GLY A 264 6.88 -0.12 -2.06
CA GLY A 264 6.28 0.17 -3.36
C GLY A 264 5.64 1.56 -3.45
N CYS A 265 4.47 1.65 -4.11
CA CYS A 265 3.77 2.92 -4.29
C CYS A 265 3.28 3.51 -2.95
N SER A 266 2.92 2.66 -1.98
CA SER A 266 2.49 3.10 -0.66
C SER A 266 3.63 3.76 0.13
N ALA A 267 4.87 3.25 0.04
CA ALA A 267 6.03 3.95 0.61
C ALA A 267 6.26 5.34 0.00
N MET A 268 5.94 5.54 -1.29
CA MET A 268 5.95 6.87 -1.89
C MET A 268 4.79 7.73 -1.33
N ALA A 269 3.58 7.17 -1.25
CA ALA A 269 2.39 7.84 -0.73
C ALA A 269 2.57 8.38 0.70
N LEU A 270 3.24 7.63 1.57
CA LEU A 270 3.59 8.09 2.92
C LEU A 270 4.33 9.43 2.90
N SER A 271 5.25 9.64 1.95
CA SER A 271 5.98 10.91 1.84
C SER A 271 5.13 12.06 1.30
N MET A 272 4.02 11.77 0.62
CA MET A 272 3.15 12.77 -0.03
C MET A 272 2.21 13.49 0.94
N TYR A 273 2.50 13.42 2.23
CA TYR A 273 1.83 14.12 3.31
C TYR A 273 2.83 15.00 4.04
N LYS A 274 2.39 16.18 4.47
CA LYS A 274 3.13 17.06 5.38
C LYS A 274 2.22 17.42 6.54
N ASN A 275 2.75 17.35 7.76
CA ASN A 275 2.06 17.87 8.94
C ASN A 275 2.13 19.42 8.98
N GLU A 276 1.60 20.02 10.04
CA GLU A 276 1.59 21.47 10.25
C GLU A 276 3.01 22.09 10.28
N GLU A 277 4.02 21.32 10.69
CA GLU A 277 5.43 21.70 10.67
C GLU A 277 6.11 21.51 9.30
N GLY A 278 5.36 21.05 8.29
CA GLY A 278 5.89 20.76 6.96
C GLY A 278 6.70 19.46 6.85
N LYS A 279 6.70 18.62 7.89
CA LYS A 279 7.43 17.34 7.94
C LYS A 279 6.61 16.19 7.38
N THR A 280 7.28 15.30 6.66
CA THR A 280 6.71 14.01 6.24
C THR A 280 6.67 13.00 7.40
N PRO A 281 5.86 11.93 7.32
CA PRO A 281 5.89 10.84 8.31
C PRO A 281 7.29 10.24 8.48
N TYR A 282 8.10 10.22 7.42
CA TYR A 282 9.47 9.72 7.49
C TYR A 282 10.43 10.64 8.25
N GLU A 283 10.10 11.92 8.40
CA GLU A 283 10.86 12.89 9.19
C GLU A 283 10.35 12.98 10.63
N GLU A 284 9.06 12.71 10.85
CA GLU A 284 8.42 12.72 12.16
C GLU A 284 8.78 11.47 13.00
N PHE A 285 8.82 10.30 12.36
CA PHE A 285 9.02 9.02 13.05
C PHE A 285 10.39 8.40 12.78
N SER A 286 10.87 7.61 13.74
CA SER A 286 12.08 6.79 13.60
C SER A 286 11.97 5.82 12.41
N GLY A 287 13.09 5.48 11.77
CA GLY A 287 13.10 4.45 10.71
C GLY A 287 13.67 3.12 11.16
N VAL A 288 13.82 2.92 12.46
CA VAL A 288 14.15 1.66 13.09
C VAL A 288 12.89 0.79 13.17
N PHE A 289 13.03 -0.52 13.09
CA PHE A 289 11.92 -1.46 13.32
C PHE A 289 11.63 -1.57 14.81
N GLU A 290 10.97 -0.55 15.35
CA GLU A 290 10.63 -0.39 16.77
C GLU A 290 9.21 0.15 16.94
N ALA A 291 8.70 0.10 18.17
CA ALA A 291 7.38 0.64 18.51
C ALA A 291 7.30 2.14 18.16
N GLY A 292 6.40 2.49 17.24
CA GLY A 292 6.26 3.85 16.71
C GLY A 292 7.22 4.23 15.58
N GLY A 293 8.00 3.27 15.06
CA GLY A 293 8.84 3.48 13.88
C GLY A 293 8.07 3.33 12.56
N ILE A 294 8.51 4.05 11.53
CA ILE A 294 8.04 3.94 10.13
C ILE A 294 9.21 3.56 9.22
N VAL A 295 9.19 2.33 8.72
CA VAL A 295 10.27 1.74 7.92
C VAL A 295 9.89 1.64 6.45
N ASN A 296 10.65 2.28 5.54
CA ASN A 296 10.60 1.93 4.12
C ASN A 296 11.52 0.74 3.83
N VAL A 297 10.96 -0.42 3.49
CA VAL A 297 11.76 -1.62 3.15
C VAL A 297 12.23 -1.64 1.70
N GLY A 298 11.55 -0.94 0.78
CA GLY A 298 11.95 -0.86 -0.64
C GLY A 298 10.81 -0.97 -1.65
N SER A 299 11.13 -1.45 -2.86
CA SER A 299 10.18 -1.66 -3.95
C SER A 299 9.21 -2.83 -3.66
N CYS A 300 8.30 -3.13 -4.59
CA CYS A 300 7.29 -4.17 -4.36
C CYS A 300 7.87 -5.57 -4.05
N VAL A 301 9.07 -5.90 -4.54
CA VAL A 301 9.74 -7.18 -4.22
C VAL A 301 10.28 -7.22 -2.79
N ALA A 302 10.50 -6.06 -2.17
CA ALA A 302 10.93 -5.94 -0.78
C ALA A 302 9.84 -6.32 0.23
N ASN A 303 8.60 -6.61 -0.23
CA ASN A 303 7.59 -7.25 0.61
C ASN A 303 8.07 -8.60 1.17
N SER A 304 9.02 -9.27 0.48
CA SER A 304 9.71 -10.44 1.01
C SER A 304 10.43 -10.19 2.34
N HIS A 305 10.92 -8.96 2.59
CA HIS A 305 11.52 -8.59 3.86
C HIS A 305 10.50 -8.42 4.99
N ILE A 306 9.28 -8.02 4.66
CA ILE A 306 8.17 -7.91 5.63
C ILE A 306 7.73 -9.32 6.04
N ALA A 307 7.54 -10.23 5.07
CA ALA A 307 7.29 -11.65 5.35
C ALA A 307 8.46 -12.27 6.14
N GLY A 308 9.69 -11.95 5.73
CA GLY A 308 10.91 -12.37 6.42
C GLY A 308 10.97 -11.91 7.87
N ALA A 309 10.49 -10.70 8.20
CA ALA A 309 10.43 -10.23 9.58
C ALA A 309 9.50 -11.10 10.44
N ALA A 310 8.29 -11.41 9.95
CA ALA A 310 7.36 -12.31 10.64
C ALA A 310 7.93 -13.72 10.84
N ILE A 311 8.53 -14.28 9.79
CA ILE A 311 9.20 -15.60 9.82
C ILE A 311 10.37 -15.59 10.83
N LYS A 312 11.15 -14.51 10.87
CA LYS A 312 12.27 -14.39 11.81
C LYS A 312 11.82 -14.22 13.25
N ILE A 313 10.65 -13.64 13.54
CA ILE A 313 10.10 -13.65 14.89
C ILE A 313 9.88 -15.10 15.34
N ALA A 314 9.22 -15.93 14.51
CA ALA A 314 9.02 -17.35 14.81
C ALA A 314 10.34 -18.11 14.98
N ASN A 315 11.33 -17.87 14.11
CA ASN A 315 12.63 -18.54 14.18
C ASN A 315 13.52 -18.07 15.34
N ILE A 316 13.66 -16.77 15.55
CA ILE A 316 14.61 -16.22 16.54
C ILE A 316 14.03 -16.32 17.95
N PHE A 317 12.74 -15.96 18.11
CA PHE A 317 12.11 -15.93 19.44
C PHE A 317 11.61 -17.30 19.87
N ALA A 318 10.87 -18.00 19.00
CA ALA A 318 10.34 -19.33 19.32
C ALA A 318 11.26 -20.49 18.90
N LYS A 319 12.44 -20.19 18.34
CA LYS A 319 13.46 -21.20 17.97
C LYS A 319 12.94 -22.27 17.00
N LEU A 320 11.91 -21.93 16.21
CA LEU A 320 11.31 -22.87 15.26
C LEU A 320 12.23 -23.06 14.04
N PRO A 321 12.46 -24.31 13.58
CA PRO A 321 13.26 -24.58 12.40
C PRO A 321 12.53 -24.08 11.15
N LEU A 322 13.27 -23.48 10.21
CA LEU A 322 12.69 -22.92 8.97
C LEU A 322 12.65 -23.91 7.80
N ARG A 323 13.59 -24.85 7.75
CA ARG A 323 13.75 -25.75 6.61
C ARG A 323 12.54 -26.68 6.51
N ALA A 324 11.86 -26.66 5.36
CA ALA A 324 10.71 -27.51 5.05
C ALA A 324 9.57 -27.44 6.09
N ASN A 325 9.42 -26.31 6.78
CA ASN A 325 8.51 -26.20 7.94
C ASN A 325 7.52 -25.04 7.82
N TYR A 326 7.04 -24.78 6.60
CA TYR A 326 6.22 -23.59 6.32
C TYR A 326 4.92 -23.58 7.13
N ALA A 327 4.23 -24.71 7.28
CA ALA A 327 2.93 -24.78 7.93
C ALA A 327 3.01 -24.41 9.42
N GLU A 328 4.01 -24.94 10.15
CA GLU A 328 4.20 -24.60 11.56
C GLU A 328 4.60 -23.13 11.75
N ILE A 329 5.42 -22.58 10.86
CA ILE A 329 5.77 -21.15 10.92
C ILE A 329 4.53 -20.28 10.67
N ALA A 330 3.68 -20.64 9.71
CA ALA A 330 2.43 -19.94 9.44
C ALA A 330 1.43 -20.05 10.60
N ASP A 331 1.29 -21.24 11.19
CA ASP A 331 0.46 -21.47 12.38
C ASP A 331 0.94 -20.63 13.56
N TYR A 332 2.26 -20.60 13.81
CA TYR A 332 2.84 -19.75 14.85
C TYR A 332 2.52 -18.26 14.63
N ILE A 333 2.67 -17.77 13.39
CA ILE A 333 2.40 -16.37 13.05
C ILE A 333 0.90 -16.04 13.21
N LEU A 334 0.03 -16.91 12.70
CA LEU A 334 -1.43 -16.77 12.83
C LEU A 334 -1.88 -16.67 14.29
N ASN A 335 -1.26 -17.46 15.16
CA ASN A 335 -1.69 -17.61 16.54
C ASN A 335 -1.02 -16.64 17.52
N ARG A 336 0.12 -16.02 17.15
CA ARG A 336 0.97 -15.28 18.11
C ARG A 336 1.52 -13.95 17.61
N VAL A 337 1.65 -13.75 16.29
CA VAL A 337 2.32 -12.55 15.76
C VAL A 337 1.25 -11.57 15.27
N GLY A 338 0.97 -10.55 16.10
CA GLY A 338 0.06 -9.46 15.75
C GLY A 338 0.61 -8.66 14.57
N ALA A 339 0.01 -8.86 13.39
CA ALA A 339 0.41 -8.17 12.17
C ALA A 339 -0.78 -8.04 11.21
N VAL A 340 -0.77 -7.01 10.38
CA VAL A 340 -1.75 -6.80 9.31
C VAL A 340 -1.13 -6.05 8.13
N GLY A 341 -1.44 -6.49 6.91
CA GLY A 341 -1.11 -5.77 5.68
C GLY A 341 -2.23 -4.82 5.26
N VAL A 342 -1.89 -3.67 4.73
CA VAL A 342 -2.83 -2.68 4.18
C VAL A 342 -2.40 -2.36 2.74
N ALA A 343 -3.15 -2.86 1.78
CA ALA A 343 -2.99 -2.61 0.35
C ALA A 343 -4.12 -1.69 -0.15
N TRP A 344 -4.19 -0.47 0.40
CA TRP A 344 -5.28 0.49 0.20
C TRP A 344 -5.60 0.75 -1.27
N GLY A 345 -4.57 0.93 -2.09
CA GLY A 345 -4.71 1.21 -3.52
C GLY A 345 -4.49 -0.01 -4.43
N ALA A 346 -4.74 -1.24 -3.97
CA ALA A 346 -4.45 -2.44 -4.74
C ALA A 346 -5.15 -2.46 -6.11
N MET A 347 -4.41 -2.82 -7.17
CA MET A 347 -4.99 -3.07 -8.51
C MET A 347 -4.32 -4.20 -9.30
N SER A 348 -3.01 -4.37 -9.16
CA SER A 348 -2.25 -5.32 -9.99
C SER A 348 -2.39 -6.77 -9.53
N GLN A 349 -2.22 -7.73 -10.45
CA GLN A 349 -2.12 -9.16 -10.09
C GLN A 349 -0.96 -9.42 -9.10
N LYS A 350 0.09 -8.61 -9.13
CA LYS A 350 1.19 -8.66 -8.15
C LYS A 350 0.69 -8.40 -6.73
N ALA A 351 -0.20 -7.42 -6.54
CA ALA A 351 -0.76 -7.14 -5.22
C ALA A 351 -1.61 -8.31 -4.70
N ALA A 352 -2.39 -8.95 -5.57
CA ALA A 352 -3.13 -10.17 -5.21
C ALA A 352 -2.19 -11.33 -4.83
N ALA A 353 -1.11 -11.55 -5.59
CA ALA A 353 -0.12 -12.58 -5.29
C ALA A 353 0.63 -12.30 -3.97
N ILE A 354 1.01 -11.04 -3.71
CA ILE A 354 1.64 -10.63 -2.45
C ILE A 354 0.69 -10.84 -1.28
N ALA A 355 -0.56 -10.35 -1.37
CA ALA A 355 -1.58 -10.61 -0.36
C ALA A 355 -1.76 -12.11 -0.12
N SER A 356 -1.69 -12.89 -1.20
CA SER A 356 -1.79 -14.34 -1.12
C SER A 356 -0.61 -15.03 -0.42
N GLY A 357 0.57 -14.45 -0.50
CA GLY A 357 1.72 -14.91 0.28
C GLY A 357 1.52 -14.67 1.77
N PHE A 358 0.93 -13.52 2.14
CA PHE A 358 0.72 -13.13 3.53
C PHE A 358 -0.43 -13.87 4.20
N TRP A 359 -1.58 -14.03 3.55
CA TRP A 359 -2.69 -14.79 4.16
C TRP A 359 -2.29 -16.25 4.42
N ARG A 360 -1.37 -16.80 3.63
CA ARG A 360 -0.90 -18.19 3.72
C ARG A 360 0.12 -18.33 4.85
N LEU A 361 0.76 -17.22 5.20
CA LEU A 361 1.64 -17.06 6.35
C LEU A 361 0.87 -16.73 7.64
N GLY A 362 -0.47 -16.69 7.61
CA GLY A 362 -1.27 -16.31 8.79
C GLY A 362 -1.31 -14.81 9.08
N VAL A 363 -0.94 -13.96 8.10
CA VAL A 363 -1.01 -12.50 8.22
C VAL A 363 -2.22 -11.97 7.45
N PRO A 364 -3.20 -11.35 8.12
CA PRO A 364 -4.37 -10.78 7.47
C PRO A 364 -4.01 -9.56 6.61
N VAL A 365 -4.78 -9.33 5.55
CA VAL A 365 -4.59 -8.23 4.61
C VAL A 365 -5.90 -7.47 4.37
N ILE A 366 -5.85 -6.16 4.57
CA ILE A 366 -6.92 -5.22 4.21
C ILE A 366 -6.59 -4.62 2.84
N VAL A 367 -7.56 -4.60 1.93
CA VAL A 367 -7.52 -3.83 0.68
C VAL A 367 -8.56 -2.72 0.72
N GLY A 368 -8.33 -1.64 -0.04
CA GLY A 368 -9.37 -0.63 -0.24
C GLY A 368 -10.52 -1.16 -1.10
N PRO A 369 -11.56 -0.34 -1.36
CA PRO A 369 -12.82 -0.78 -1.97
C PRO A 369 -12.63 -1.40 -3.35
N HIS A 370 -11.66 -0.93 -4.14
CA HIS A 370 -11.35 -1.53 -5.44
C HIS A 370 -10.78 -2.95 -5.36
N GLY A 371 -10.29 -3.38 -4.19
CA GLY A 371 -9.81 -4.73 -3.95
C GLY A 371 -10.89 -5.80 -4.08
N ILE A 372 -12.18 -5.44 -3.97
CA ILE A 372 -13.30 -6.37 -4.22
C ILE A 372 -13.25 -6.98 -5.64
N LYS A 373 -12.62 -6.28 -6.59
CA LYS A 373 -12.44 -6.72 -7.98
C LYS A 373 -11.50 -7.92 -8.13
N TYR A 374 -10.78 -8.33 -7.08
CA TYR A 374 -10.06 -9.60 -7.05
C TYR A 374 -10.96 -10.83 -6.91
N ARG A 375 -12.25 -10.65 -6.63
CA ARG A 375 -13.32 -11.68 -6.64
C ARG A 375 -13.25 -12.76 -5.56
N ARG A 376 -12.22 -12.76 -4.72
CA ARG A 376 -12.09 -13.69 -3.59
C ARG A 376 -11.74 -12.89 -2.34
N MET A 377 -12.52 -13.07 -1.28
CA MET A 377 -12.25 -12.60 0.07
C MET A 377 -12.12 -13.80 1.01
N LEU A 378 -11.36 -13.66 2.10
CA LEU A 378 -11.23 -14.69 3.13
C LEU A 378 -11.79 -14.11 4.43
N LEU A 379 -13.12 -14.17 4.53
CA LEU A 379 -13.90 -13.66 5.63
C LEU A 379 -14.22 -14.84 6.56
N GLY A 380 -13.84 -14.74 7.84
CA GLY A 380 -14.37 -15.62 8.87
C GLY A 380 -15.78 -15.22 9.25
N ASP A 381 -16.58 -16.23 9.59
CA ASP A 381 -17.90 -16.06 10.17
C ASP A 381 -17.78 -16.08 11.69
N ARG A 382 -17.89 -14.90 12.30
CA ARG A 382 -17.76 -14.74 13.76
C ARG A 382 -18.90 -15.40 14.55
N ASP A 383 -20.05 -15.64 13.89
CA ASP A 383 -21.23 -16.21 14.53
C ASP A 383 -21.17 -17.76 14.54
N ALA A 384 -20.28 -18.35 13.73
CA ALA A 384 -20.00 -19.79 13.67
C ALA A 384 -18.97 -20.20 14.75
N GLU A 385 -19.37 -20.25 16.03
CA GLU A 385 -18.47 -20.49 17.19
C GLU A 385 -17.59 -21.74 17.02
N GLU A 386 -18.12 -22.81 16.43
CA GLU A 386 -17.41 -24.08 16.20
C GLU A 386 -16.20 -23.95 15.27
N SER A 387 -16.19 -22.94 14.40
CA SER A 387 -15.10 -22.64 13.47
C SER A 387 -13.89 -21.99 14.14
N TRP A 388 -14.01 -21.59 15.41
CA TRP A 388 -12.99 -20.86 16.15
C TRP A 388 -12.27 -21.68 17.23
N TYR A 389 -12.45 -23.00 17.20
CA TYR A 389 -11.71 -23.91 18.06
C TYR A 389 -10.43 -24.42 17.39
N GLY A 390 -9.37 -24.53 18.18
CA GLY A 390 -8.14 -25.23 17.84
C GLY A 390 -7.66 -26.00 19.07
N TYR A 391 -6.34 -26.07 19.26
CA TYR A 391 -5.72 -26.88 20.30
C TYR A 391 -4.71 -26.08 21.11
N ASP A 392 -4.56 -26.44 22.39
CA ASP A 392 -3.34 -26.09 23.14
C ASP A 392 -2.28 -27.15 22.83
N ALA A 393 -1.17 -26.76 22.21
CA ALA A 393 -0.10 -27.67 21.82
C ALA A 393 0.61 -28.33 23.03
N ILE A 394 0.45 -27.82 24.25
CA ILE A 394 0.98 -28.45 25.47
C ILE A 394 0.10 -29.61 25.92
N THR A 395 -1.21 -29.39 26.03
CA THR A 395 -2.14 -30.36 26.63
C THR A 395 -2.83 -31.25 25.59
N GLY A 396 -2.89 -30.80 24.34
CA GLY A 396 -3.69 -31.41 23.27
C GLY A 396 -5.18 -31.13 23.39
N GLU A 397 -5.62 -30.35 24.38
CA GLU A 397 -7.04 -30.06 24.59
C GLU A 397 -7.59 -29.09 23.55
N LYS A 398 -8.85 -29.31 23.18
CA LYS A 398 -9.57 -28.41 22.28
C LYS A 398 -9.96 -27.13 23.02
N VAL A 399 -9.57 -25.99 22.48
CA VAL A 399 -9.71 -24.67 23.11
C VAL A 399 -10.23 -23.62 22.13
N TYR A 400 -10.94 -22.63 22.65
CA TYR A 400 -11.45 -21.52 21.86
C TYR A 400 -10.34 -20.50 21.60
N LEU A 401 -10.09 -20.16 20.33
CA LEU A 401 -8.96 -19.33 19.92
C LEU A 401 -9.35 -17.93 19.44
N GLY A 402 -10.55 -17.76 18.89
CA GLY A 402 -10.84 -16.61 18.05
C GLY A 402 -12.31 -16.25 17.96
N PRO A 403 -12.65 -15.13 17.31
CA PRO A 403 -12.22 -14.78 15.95
C PRO A 403 -11.01 -13.83 15.84
N ALA A 404 -9.81 -14.31 16.14
CA ALA A 404 -8.59 -13.50 16.21
C ALA A 404 -7.44 -14.09 15.35
N PRO A 405 -7.16 -13.56 14.13
CA PRO A 405 -7.92 -12.54 13.41
C PRO A 405 -9.20 -13.10 12.78
N GLU A 406 -10.24 -12.27 12.65
CA GLU A 406 -11.53 -12.67 12.07
C GLU A 406 -11.46 -12.89 10.55
N HIS A 407 -10.64 -12.10 9.86
CA HIS A 407 -10.52 -12.18 8.41
C HIS A 407 -9.05 -12.28 8.02
N LEU A 408 -8.77 -13.05 6.97
CA LEU A 408 -7.44 -13.09 6.35
C LEU A 408 -7.36 -12.16 5.13
N PHE A 409 -8.49 -11.85 4.48
CA PHE A 409 -8.53 -10.87 3.40
C PHE A 409 -9.86 -10.15 3.34
N TYR A 410 -9.80 -8.84 3.59
CA TYR A 410 -10.93 -7.96 3.82
C TYR A 410 -10.85 -6.73 2.92
N ALA A 411 -11.98 -6.31 2.35
CA ALA A 411 -12.07 -5.05 1.61
C ALA A 411 -12.81 -4.01 2.46
N ALA A 412 -12.07 -3.02 2.96
CA ALA A 412 -12.67 -1.88 3.63
C ALA A 412 -13.10 -0.83 2.60
N GLU A 413 -14.26 -0.25 2.79
CA GLU A 413 -14.86 0.76 1.94
C GLU A 413 -14.30 2.16 2.24
N THR A 414 -14.14 2.49 3.52
CA THR A 414 -13.69 3.82 3.96
C THR A 414 -12.41 3.79 4.80
N LEU A 415 -11.78 4.96 4.92
CA LEU A 415 -10.61 5.15 5.77
C LEU A 415 -10.91 4.78 7.22
N GLU A 416 -12.05 5.23 7.74
CA GLU A 416 -12.50 5.01 9.11
C GLU A 416 -12.69 3.53 9.42
N GLU A 417 -13.29 2.78 8.49
CA GLU A 417 -13.43 1.34 8.59
C GLU A 417 -12.07 0.64 8.60
N ALA A 418 -11.18 0.99 7.68
CA ALA A 418 -9.83 0.43 7.64
C ALA A 418 -9.07 0.70 8.95
N MET A 419 -9.19 1.92 9.48
CA MET A 419 -8.60 2.34 10.75
C MET A 419 -9.10 1.51 11.93
N VAL A 420 -10.35 1.08 11.94
CA VAL A 420 -10.90 0.22 12.99
C VAL A 420 -10.56 -1.25 12.78
N MET A 421 -10.45 -1.70 11.53
CA MET A 421 -10.11 -3.10 11.22
C MET A 421 -8.63 -3.43 11.46
N ILE A 422 -7.71 -2.48 11.29
CA ILE A 422 -6.27 -2.69 11.53
C ILE A 422 -5.98 -3.19 12.96
N PRO A 423 -6.42 -2.54 14.06
CA PRO A 423 -6.17 -3.02 15.42
C PRO A 423 -6.91 -4.34 15.70
N LYS A 424 -8.15 -4.50 15.22
CA LYS A 424 -8.94 -5.73 15.36
C LYS A 424 -8.22 -6.94 14.77
N LEU A 425 -7.72 -6.81 13.54
CA LEU A 425 -6.99 -7.88 12.86
C LEU A 425 -5.55 -8.09 13.38
N CYS A 426 -5.07 -7.25 14.30
CA CYS A 426 -3.81 -7.49 15.03
C CYS A 426 -3.99 -8.33 16.30
N ILE A 427 -5.22 -8.55 16.78
CA ILE A 427 -5.50 -9.39 17.95
C ILE A 427 -5.14 -10.84 17.65
N ARG A 428 -4.51 -11.52 18.61
CA ARG A 428 -4.07 -12.92 18.47
C ARG A 428 -4.53 -13.77 19.65
N PRO A 429 -4.77 -15.08 19.45
CA PRO A 429 -5.21 -15.98 20.50
C PRO A 429 -4.24 -15.99 21.71
N ALA A 430 -2.93 -15.97 21.43
CA ALA A 430 -1.88 -16.05 22.44
C ALA A 430 -1.51 -14.72 23.14
N ASP A 431 -2.24 -13.63 22.88
CA ASP A 431 -1.97 -12.35 23.55
C ASP A 431 -1.99 -12.54 25.07
N THR A 432 -1.03 -11.95 25.78
CA THR A 432 -1.11 -11.86 27.25
C THR A 432 -2.27 -10.97 27.67
N PRO A 433 -2.75 -11.02 28.92
CA PRO A 433 -3.81 -10.11 29.38
C PRO A 433 -3.45 -8.63 29.16
N GLN A 434 -2.22 -8.26 29.50
CA GLN A 434 -1.71 -6.92 29.26
C GLN A 434 -1.70 -6.56 27.76
N GLY A 435 -1.18 -7.46 26.92
CA GLY A 435 -1.15 -7.22 25.47
C GLY A 435 -2.54 -7.14 24.84
N ARG A 436 -3.47 -8.00 25.27
CA ARG A 436 -4.86 -7.98 24.84
C ARG A 436 -5.52 -6.66 25.24
N ALA A 437 -5.37 -6.22 26.48
CA ALA A 437 -5.91 -4.94 26.95
C ALA A 437 -5.38 -3.75 26.13
N ILE A 438 -4.10 -3.75 25.75
CA ILE A 438 -3.51 -2.72 24.87
C ILE A 438 -4.16 -2.74 23.47
N LYS A 439 -4.30 -3.92 22.86
CA LYS A 439 -4.92 -4.04 21.53
C LYS A 439 -6.41 -3.65 21.55
N LEU A 440 -7.14 -4.07 22.58
CA LEU A 440 -8.54 -3.72 22.78
C LEU A 440 -8.71 -2.22 23.06
N THR A 441 -7.79 -1.57 23.78
CA THR A 441 -7.78 -0.12 23.94
C THR A 441 -7.73 0.58 22.58
N ASN A 442 -6.83 0.12 21.70
CA ASN A 442 -6.73 0.68 20.34
C ASN A 442 -8.00 0.45 19.53
N TYR A 443 -8.54 -0.78 19.54
CA TYR A 443 -9.78 -1.11 18.83
C TYR A 443 -10.97 -0.26 19.31
N ILE A 444 -11.21 -0.19 20.62
CA ILE A 444 -12.31 0.59 21.21
C ILE A 444 -12.11 2.09 20.95
N SER A 445 -10.91 2.62 21.16
CA SER A 445 -10.67 4.07 20.98
C SER A 445 -10.90 4.53 19.53
N LEU A 446 -10.43 3.75 18.54
CA LEU A 446 -10.63 4.06 17.12
C LEU A 446 -12.09 3.87 16.73
N TYR A 447 -12.76 2.85 17.27
CA TYR A 447 -14.20 2.67 17.06
C TYR A 447 -15.00 3.86 17.59
N LYS A 448 -14.71 4.30 18.82
CA LYS A 448 -15.34 5.48 19.43
C LYS A 448 -15.07 6.75 18.65
N GLN A 449 -13.83 6.94 18.19
CA GLN A 449 -13.43 8.11 17.39
C GLN A 449 -14.26 8.25 16.11
N PHE A 450 -14.56 7.15 15.42
CA PHE A 450 -15.23 7.20 14.12
C PHE A 450 -16.74 6.90 14.15
N TYR A 451 -17.20 6.08 15.10
CA TYR A 451 -18.60 5.62 15.15
C TYR A 451 -19.42 6.21 16.32
N GLY A 452 -18.77 6.95 17.23
CA GLY A 452 -19.40 7.70 18.31
C GLY A 452 -18.83 7.34 19.69
N VAL A 453 -18.61 8.37 20.51
CA VAL A 453 -17.95 8.26 21.82
C VAL A 453 -18.66 7.31 22.79
N ASP A 454 -19.99 7.21 22.70
CA ASP A 454 -20.81 6.36 23.58
C ASP A 454 -20.97 4.93 23.05
N LYS A 455 -20.41 4.60 21.89
CA LYS A 455 -20.55 3.26 21.31
C LYS A 455 -19.37 2.36 21.66
N LEU A 456 -19.65 1.07 21.76
CA LEU A 456 -18.63 0.01 21.80
C LEU A 456 -18.74 -0.84 20.53
N PRO A 457 -17.64 -1.50 20.10
CA PRO A 457 -17.72 -2.49 19.05
C PRO A 457 -18.68 -3.61 19.46
N SER A 458 -19.61 -3.97 18.57
CA SER A 458 -20.67 -4.95 18.86
C SER A 458 -20.18 -6.38 19.03
N ASP A 459 -18.90 -6.64 18.77
CA ASP A 459 -18.24 -7.93 18.88
C ASP A 459 -17.12 -7.94 19.92
N ILE A 460 -17.00 -6.90 20.76
CA ILE A 460 -15.91 -6.78 21.73
C ILE A 460 -15.85 -7.97 22.71
N HIS A 461 -17.01 -8.55 23.04
CA HIS A 461 -17.14 -9.71 23.92
C HIS A 461 -16.46 -10.98 23.36
N LEU A 462 -16.27 -11.07 22.03
CA LEU A 462 -15.57 -12.19 21.40
C LEU A 462 -14.06 -12.15 21.63
N TYR A 463 -13.52 -10.99 22.03
CA TYR A 463 -12.08 -10.76 22.21
C TYR A 463 -11.65 -10.64 23.68
N ILE A 464 -12.59 -10.71 24.61
CA ILE A 464 -12.34 -10.68 26.06
C ILE A 464 -12.49 -12.11 26.58
N ARG A 465 -11.41 -12.66 27.14
CA ARG A 465 -11.40 -14.03 27.68
C ARG A 465 -11.74 -14.06 29.15
N PHE A 466 -11.23 -13.11 29.93
CA PHE A 466 -11.49 -12.96 31.36
C PHE A 466 -11.22 -11.50 31.78
N ASP A 467 -11.53 -11.14 33.02
CA ASP A 467 -11.50 -9.75 33.51
C ASP A 467 -10.20 -8.98 33.20
N ALA A 468 -9.04 -9.65 33.28
CA ALA A 468 -7.75 -9.00 33.05
C ALA A 468 -7.48 -8.60 31.58
N ASP A 469 -8.28 -9.06 30.62
CA ASP A 469 -8.22 -8.57 29.24
C ASP A 469 -8.89 -7.19 29.09
N ILE A 470 -9.74 -6.78 30.05
CA ILE A 470 -10.56 -5.58 29.94
C ILE A 470 -9.67 -4.33 30.04
N PRO A 471 -9.71 -3.43 29.05
CA PRO A 471 -8.98 -2.17 29.10
C PRO A 471 -9.39 -1.29 30.28
N ILE A 472 -8.42 -0.87 31.10
CA ILE A 472 -8.65 0.03 32.24
C ILE A 472 -9.44 1.28 31.85
N PRO A 473 -9.14 2.01 30.76
CA PRO A 473 -9.86 3.24 30.41
C PRO A 473 -11.34 3.03 30.08
N TYR A 474 -11.75 1.81 29.74
CA TYR A 474 -13.11 1.48 29.27
C TYR A 474 -13.80 0.44 30.17
N ARG A 475 -13.27 0.19 31.37
CA ARG A 475 -13.66 -0.96 32.21
C ARG A 475 -15.15 -0.96 32.52
N ASP A 476 -15.68 0.15 33.01
CA ASP A 476 -17.07 0.23 33.48
C ASP A 476 -18.08 0.02 32.34
N GLU A 477 -17.80 0.58 31.17
CA GLU A 477 -18.63 0.42 29.98
C GLU A 477 -18.56 -1.02 29.44
N VAL A 478 -17.36 -1.59 29.36
CA VAL A 478 -17.15 -2.94 28.85
C VAL A 478 -17.79 -3.97 29.78
N VAL A 479 -17.59 -3.89 31.09
CA VAL A 479 -18.21 -4.81 32.06
C VAL A 479 -19.73 -4.77 31.96
N ARG A 480 -20.32 -3.57 31.83
CA ARG A 480 -21.76 -3.43 31.65
C ARG A 480 -22.24 -4.15 30.38
N TYR A 481 -21.57 -3.90 29.27
CA TYR A 481 -21.89 -4.55 27.99
C TYR A 481 -21.73 -6.08 28.06
N LEU A 482 -20.67 -6.59 28.70
CA LEU A 482 -20.46 -8.04 28.89
C LEU A 482 -21.61 -8.69 29.67
N ASN A 483 -22.10 -8.02 30.71
CA ASN A 483 -23.26 -8.49 31.48
C ASN A 483 -24.54 -8.49 30.64
N GLU A 484 -24.76 -7.46 29.82
CA GLU A 484 -25.93 -7.34 28.93
C GLU A 484 -25.99 -8.47 27.89
N VAL A 485 -24.84 -8.87 27.33
CA VAL A 485 -24.75 -9.94 26.32
C VAL A 485 -24.60 -11.35 26.91
N GLY A 486 -24.63 -11.49 28.24
CA GLY A 486 -24.50 -12.78 28.91
C GLY A 486 -23.15 -13.47 28.68
N TRP A 487 -22.07 -12.67 28.56
CA TRP A 487 -20.72 -13.18 28.33
C TRP A 487 -20.24 -14.11 29.45
N ARG A 488 -19.43 -15.10 29.08
CA ARG A 488 -18.81 -16.06 30.01
C ARG A 488 -17.31 -16.11 29.78
N GLU A 489 -16.58 -16.31 30.87
CA GLU A 489 -15.12 -16.44 30.81
C GLU A 489 -14.71 -17.63 29.93
N LYS A 490 -13.64 -17.42 29.16
CA LYS A 490 -12.99 -18.40 28.31
C LYS A 490 -11.52 -18.54 28.76
N PRO A 491 -10.94 -19.74 28.73
CA PRO A 491 -9.56 -19.93 29.17
C PRO A 491 -8.57 -19.18 28.27
N ALA A 492 -7.51 -18.65 28.87
CA ALA A 492 -6.35 -18.19 28.11
C ALA A 492 -5.54 -19.38 27.61
N VAL A 493 -5.17 -19.35 26.32
CA VAL A 493 -4.33 -20.39 25.73
C VAL A 493 -2.92 -19.85 25.54
N SER A 494 -1.95 -20.52 26.15
CA SER A 494 -0.55 -20.11 26.09
C SER A 494 0.14 -20.60 24.81
N ASN A 495 -0.28 -21.78 24.31
CA ASN A 495 0.29 -22.40 23.13
C ASN A 495 -0.75 -22.80 22.07
N PRO A 496 -1.49 -21.83 21.53
CA PRO A 496 -2.55 -22.13 20.57
C PRO A 496 -1.98 -22.60 19.22
N THR A 497 -2.64 -23.59 18.63
CA THR A 497 -2.41 -24.08 17.28
C THR A 497 -3.73 -24.49 16.62
N ILE A 498 -3.85 -24.34 15.31
CA ILE A 498 -4.99 -24.87 14.53
C ILE A 498 -4.65 -26.21 13.88
N MET A 499 -3.46 -26.78 14.14
CA MET A 499 -2.99 -28.01 13.52
C MET A 499 -2.70 -29.10 14.55
N GLU A 500 -3.32 -30.26 14.40
CA GLU A 500 -3.14 -31.40 15.32
C GLU A 500 -1.71 -31.98 15.28
N ASP A 501 -1.06 -31.98 14.11
CA ASP A 501 0.30 -32.50 13.96
C ASP A 501 1.34 -31.70 14.73
N ILE A 502 1.03 -30.44 15.07
CA ILE A 502 1.90 -29.59 15.90
C ILE A 502 1.92 -30.06 17.36
N ILE A 503 0.85 -30.67 17.87
CA ILE A 503 0.78 -31.19 19.24
C ILE A 503 1.88 -32.24 19.45
N GLU A 504 1.98 -33.19 18.54
CA GLU A 504 2.98 -34.26 18.60
C GLU A 504 4.41 -33.72 18.39
N LYS A 505 4.60 -32.80 17.44
CA LYS A 505 5.90 -32.12 17.25
C LYS A 505 6.35 -31.39 18.51
N TYR A 506 5.42 -30.72 19.19
CA TYR A 506 5.70 -30.00 20.42
C TYR A 506 6.10 -30.95 21.56
N ARG A 507 5.37 -32.07 21.71
CA ARG A 507 5.70 -33.14 22.65
C ARG A 507 7.11 -33.69 22.43
N LEU A 508 7.43 -34.08 21.20
CA LEU A 508 8.74 -34.61 20.84
C LEU A 508 9.88 -33.63 21.11
N ARG A 509 9.69 -32.33 20.84
CA ARG A 509 10.71 -31.31 21.14
C ARG A 509 10.94 -31.10 22.64
N ARG A 510 9.90 -31.22 23.47
CA ARG A 510 10.06 -31.19 24.94
C ARG A 510 10.83 -32.40 25.46
N GLU A 511 10.71 -33.53 24.77
CA GLU A 511 11.49 -34.75 25.03
C GLU A 511 12.92 -34.68 24.47
N GLY A 512 13.31 -33.56 23.83
CA GLY A 512 14.66 -33.32 23.30
C GLY A 512 14.89 -33.83 21.89
N ALA A 513 13.85 -34.32 21.20
CA ALA A 513 13.97 -34.74 19.80
C ALA A 513 14.17 -33.55 18.87
N LYS A 514 15.01 -33.73 17.84
CA LYS A 514 15.18 -32.75 16.75
C LYS A 514 14.14 -33.02 15.67
N VAL A 515 13.00 -32.35 15.77
CA VAL A 515 11.83 -32.48 14.88
C VAL A 515 11.54 -31.20 14.12
#